data_AF-A0A662IV74-F1
#
_entry.id   AF-A0A662IV74-F1
#
_cell.length_a   1.000
_cell.length_b   1.000
_cell.length_c   1.000
_cell.angle_alpha   90.00
_cell.angle_beta   90.00
_cell.angle_gamma   90.00
#
_symmetry.space_group_name_H-M   'P 1'
#
loop_
_entity.id
_entity.type
_entity.pdbx_description
1 polymer ?
#
loop_
_entity_poly.entity_id
_entity_poly.type
_entity_poly.pdbx_seq_one_letter_code
_entity_poly.pdbx_strand_id
1 'polypeptide(L)'
;MMSKNPLDTPRDRKFTREELMEALRLSIIAELDAINMYSQFARACEGRFREVFEDVAKEEKTHVGEFLALLKALDSEQAAELKAGEREVRELTGLEESESK
;
A
#
# COMPACT_ATOMS: atom_id res chain seq x y z
N MET A 1 10.08 -8.18 -11.11
CA MET A 1 10.06 -6.70 -11.23
C MET A 1 8.65 -6.28 -11.59
N MET A 2 8.05 -5.37 -10.82
CA MET A 2 6.70 -4.85 -11.06
C MET A 2 6.65 -3.90 -12.26
N SER A 3 7.72 -3.12 -12.48
CA SER A 3 7.84 -2.23 -13.63
C SER A 3 8.07 -3.02 -14.92
N LYS A 4 7.29 -2.72 -15.95
CA LYS A 4 7.53 -3.20 -17.32
C LYS A 4 8.52 -2.29 -18.06
N ASN A 5 9.07 -2.79 -19.16
CA ASN A 5 9.82 -1.94 -20.07
C ASN A 5 8.90 -0.78 -20.54
N PRO A 6 9.35 0.49 -20.55
CA PRO A 6 8.55 1.61 -21.05
C PRO A 6 8.10 1.47 -22.52
N LEU A 7 8.72 0.58 -23.31
CA LEU A 7 8.24 0.24 -24.64
C LEU A 7 6.93 -0.58 -24.63
N ASP A 8 6.63 -1.28 -23.53
CA ASP A 8 5.44 -2.14 -23.38
C ASP A 8 4.24 -1.41 -22.76
N THR A 9 4.40 -0.12 -22.42
CA THR A 9 3.33 0.69 -21.80
C THR A 9 2.47 1.33 -22.89
N PRO A 10 1.12 1.36 -22.75
CA PRO A 10 0.25 2.04 -23.71
C PRO A 10 0.66 3.51 -23.90
N ARG A 11 0.87 3.94 -25.16
CA ARG A 11 1.30 5.33 -25.48
C ARG A 11 0.20 6.17 -26.10
N ASP A 12 -0.77 5.51 -26.71
CA ASP A 12 -1.84 6.07 -27.52
C ASP A 12 -3.14 6.28 -26.73
N ARG A 13 -3.22 5.75 -25.51
CA ARG A 13 -4.38 5.94 -24.63
C ARG A 13 -3.99 6.05 -23.16
N LYS A 14 -4.93 6.55 -22.36
CA LYS A 14 -4.88 6.48 -20.89
C LYS A 14 -5.56 5.19 -20.40
N PHE A 15 -5.35 4.87 -19.13
CA PHE A 15 -6.06 3.77 -18.49
C PHE A 15 -7.57 4.01 -18.48
N THR A 16 -8.33 2.94 -18.65
CA THR A 16 -9.76 2.96 -18.31
C THR A 16 -9.94 3.09 -16.79
N ARG A 17 -11.18 3.27 -16.35
CA ARG A 17 -11.47 3.34 -14.91
C ARG A 17 -11.05 2.05 -14.19
N GLU A 18 -11.31 0.90 -14.81
CA GLU A 18 -10.98 -0.43 -14.30
C GLU A 18 -9.46 -0.63 -14.21
N GLU A 19 -8.74 -0.33 -15.29
CA GLU A 19 -7.28 -0.40 -15.32
C GLU A 19 -6.62 0.56 -14.32
N LEU A 20 -7.23 1.72 -14.06
CA LEU A 20 -6.75 2.64 -13.04
C LEU A 20 -6.90 2.06 -11.64
N MET A 21 -8.02 1.38 -11.34
CA MET A 21 -8.21 0.67 -10.07
C MET A 21 -7.19 -0.47 -9.91
N GLU A 22 -6.93 -1.22 -10.98
CA GLU A 22 -5.87 -2.25 -10.99
C GLU A 22 -4.48 -1.66 -10.76
N ALA A 23 -4.17 -0.52 -11.40
CA ALA A 23 -2.91 0.18 -11.20
C ALA A 23 -2.75 0.64 -9.74
N LEU A 24 -3.80 1.16 -9.11
CA LEU A 24 -3.78 1.52 -7.69
C LEU A 24 -3.54 0.30 -6.78
N ARG A 25 -4.19 -0.85 -7.06
CA ARG A 25 -3.92 -2.09 -6.32
C ARG A 25 -2.47 -2.55 -6.48
N LEU A 26 -1.91 -2.47 -7.69
CA LEU A 26 -0.50 -2.77 -7.94
C LEU A 26 0.45 -1.82 -7.20
N SER A 27 0.14 -0.53 -7.15
CA SER A 27 0.89 0.45 -6.37
C SER A 27 0.89 0.10 -4.88
N ILE A 28 -0.27 -0.23 -4.30
CA ILE A 28 -0.36 -0.67 -2.89
C ILE A 28 0.51 -1.91 -2.63
N ILE A 29 0.51 -2.89 -3.54
CA ILE A 29 1.36 -4.08 -3.41
C ILE A 29 2.85 -3.70 -3.45
N ALA A 30 3.25 -2.79 -4.35
CA ALA A 30 4.62 -2.33 -4.45
C ALA A 30 5.09 -1.64 -3.15
N GLU A 31 4.26 -0.78 -2.57
CA GLU A 31 4.61 -0.11 -1.30
C GLU A 31 4.69 -1.11 -0.13
N LEU A 32 3.79 -2.09 -0.06
CA LEU A 32 3.84 -3.14 0.97
C LEU A 32 5.11 -4.00 0.86
N ASP A 33 5.57 -4.30 -0.37
CA ASP A 33 6.83 -5.00 -0.61
C ASP A 33 8.03 -4.13 -0.17
N ALA A 34 8.02 -2.83 -0.52
CA ALA A 34 9.05 -1.87 -0.14
C ALA A 34 9.17 -1.73 1.39
N ILE A 35 8.04 -1.62 2.11
CA ILE A 35 8.00 -1.59 3.59
C ILE A 35 8.72 -2.80 4.17
N ASN A 36 8.40 -4.00 3.68
CA ASN A 36 9.01 -5.24 4.17
C ASN A 36 10.50 -5.29 3.84
N MET A 37 10.89 -4.92 2.63
CA MET A 37 12.28 -4.92 2.18
C MET A 37 13.14 -3.96 3.01
N TYR A 38 12.72 -2.70 3.13
CA TYR A 38 13.45 -1.70 3.92
C TYR A 38 13.50 -2.05 5.40
N SER A 39 12.41 -2.59 5.96
CA SER A 39 12.40 -3.09 7.34
C SER A 39 13.38 -4.25 7.57
N GLN A 40 13.55 -5.14 6.58
CA GLN A 40 14.53 -6.22 6.65
C GLN A 40 15.96 -5.67 6.59
N PHE A 41 16.24 -4.70 5.73
CA PHE A 41 17.55 -4.07 5.61
C PHE A 41 17.91 -3.26 6.86
N ALA A 42 16.95 -2.53 7.42
CA ALA A 42 17.11 -1.83 8.70
C ALA A 42 17.56 -2.77 9.82
N ARG A 43 16.99 -3.99 9.89
CA ARG A 43 17.40 -5.02 10.88
C ARG A 43 18.80 -5.58 10.61
N ALA A 44 19.28 -5.51 9.38
CA ALA A 44 20.58 -6.03 8.96
C ALA A 44 21.70 -4.97 8.93
N CYS A 45 21.39 -3.71 9.26
CA CYS A 45 22.31 -2.58 9.24
C CYS A 45 22.31 -1.86 10.59
N GLU A 46 23.31 -0.98 10.81
CA GLU A 46 23.47 -0.23 12.06
C GLU A 46 23.65 1.28 11.81
N GLY A 47 23.48 2.05 12.90
CA GLY A 47 23.67 3.51 12.92
C GLY A 47 22.84 4.24 11.86
N ARG A 48 23.45 5.26 11.25
CA ARG A 48 22.82 6.13 10.23
C ARG A 48 22.17 5.39 9.04
N PHE A 49 22.64 4.18 8.69
CA PHE A 49 22.04 3.42 7.59
C PHE A 49 20.70 2.82 7.99
N ARG A 50 20.62 2.29 9.22
CA ARG A 50 19.38 1.79 9.79
C ARG A 50 18.34 2.89 9.92
N GLU A 51 18.73 4.06 10.44
CA GLU A 51 17.84 5.22 10.61
C GLU A 51 17.18 5.60 9.28
N VAL A 52 17.94 5.70 8.19
CA VAL A 52 17.40 6.02 6.87
C VAL A 52 16.45 4.95 6.36
N PHE A 53 16.77 3.66 6.51
CA PHE A 53 15.86 2.59 6.09
C PHE A 53 14.55 2.57 6.90
N GLU A 54 14.61 2.85 8.21
CA GLU A 54 13.42 2.92 9.06
C GLU A 54 12.54 4.13 8.68
N ASP A 55 13.15 5.27 8.35
CA ASP A 55 12.42 6.47 7.92
C ASP A 55 11.75 6.27 6.55
N VAL A 56 12.49 5.74 5.56
CA VAL A 56 11.92 5.41 4.24
C VAL A 56 10.78 4.39 4.38
N ALA A 57 10.97 3.32 5.17
CA ALA A 57 9.90 2.33 5.40
C ALA A 57 8.65 2.93 6.06
N LYS A 58 8.79 4.02 6.82
CA LYS A 58 7.66 4.76 7.40
C LYS A 58 6.96 5.63 6.36
N GLU A 59 7.71 6.27 5.46
CA GLU A 59 7.14 7.04 4.35
C GLU A 59 6.31 6.13 3.42
N GLU A 60 6.80 4.93 3.09
CA GLU A 60 6.04 4.01 2.23
C GLU A 60 4.71 3.56 2.85
N LYS A 61 4.60 3.51 4.20
CA LYS A 61 3.30 3.27 4.87
C LYS A 61 2.31 4.41 4.64
N THR A 62 2.80 5.63 4.49
CA THR A 62 1.98 6.79 4.12
C THR A 62 1.52 6.64 2.67
N HIS A 63 2.40 6.24 1.75
CA HIS A 63 2.06 6.01 0.35
C HIS A 63 1.01 4.89 0.17
N VAL A 64 1.07 3.81 0.97
CA VAL A 64 -0.02 2.82 1.06
C VAL A 64 -1.36 3.51 1.34
N GLY A 65 -1.39 4.43 2.32
CA GLY A 65 -2.57 5.20 2.68
C GLY A 65 -3.08 6.10 1.54
N GLU A 66 -2.19 6.78 0.84
CA GLU A 66 -2.53 7.65 -0.30
C GLU A 66 -3.20 6.86 -1.44
N PHE A 67 -2.59 5.75 -1.86
CA PHE A 67 -3.15 4.92 -2.93
C PHE A 67 -4.45 4.23 -2.50
N LEU A 68 -4.54 3.77 -1.24
CA LEU A 68 -5.76 3.19 -0.70
C LEU A 68 -6.92 4.20 -0.66
N ALA A 69 -6.63 5.47 -0.33
CA ALA A 69 -7.63 6.52 -0.33
C ALA A 69 -8.21 6.76 -1.74
N LEU A 70 -7.36 6.81 -2.77
CA LEU A 70 -7.79 6.90 -4.16
C LEU A 70 -8.60 5.68 -4.61
N LEU A 71 -8.15 4.47 -4.25
CA LEU A 71 -8.85 3.24 -4.60
C LEU A 71 -10.26 3.20 -3.99
N LYS A 72 -10.41 3.54 -2.71
CA LYS A 72 -11.71 3.61 -2.04
C LYS A 72 -12.65 4.66 -2.65
N ALA A 73 -12.11 5.76 -3.19
CA ALA A 73 -12.91 6.77 -3.87
C ALA A 73 -13.43 6.29 -5.24
N LEU A 74 -12.70 5.39 -5.91
CA LEU A 74 -13.07 4.87 -7.23
C LEU A 74 -13.88 3.58 -7.19
N ASP A 75 -13.64 2.74 -6.18
CA ASP A 75 -14.19 1.40 -5.97
C ASP A 75 -15.01 1.33 -4.68
N SER A 76 -16.32 1.54 -4.79
CA SER A 76 -17.23 1.53 -3.65
C SER A 76 -17.40 0.15 -3.01
N GLU A 77 -17.24 -0.93 -3.79
CA GLU A 77 -17.30 -2.30 -3.29
C GLU A 77 -16.07 -2.58 -2.41
N GLN A 78 -14.87 -2.27 -2.90
CA GLN A 78 -13.64 -2.36 -2.11
C GLN A 78 -13.74 -1.57 -0.79
N ALA A 79 -14.33 -0.37 -0.82
CA ALA A 79 -14.52 0.43 0.38
C ALA A 79 -15.51 -0.20 1.38
N ALA A 80 -16.55 -0.89 0.91
CA ALA A 80 -17.51 -1.59 1.75
C ALA A 80 -16.89 -2.85 2.38
N GLU A 81 -16.15 -3.63 1.59
CA GLU A 81 -15.48 -4.84 2.02
C GLU A 81 -14.36 -4.57 3.04
N LEU A 82 -13.61 -3.47 2.89
CA LEU A 82 -12.62 -3.08 3.91
C LEU A 82 -13.28 -2.84 5.28
N LYS A 83 -14.43 -2.17 5.31
CA LYS A 83 -15.19 -1.96 6.55
C LYS A 83 -15.77 -3.28 7.09
N ALA A 84 -16.15 -4.20 6.21
CA ALA A 84 -16.64 -5.52 6.62
C ALA A 84 -15.52 -6.34 7.25
N GLY A 85 -14.34 -6.38 6.62
CA GLY A 85 -13.16 -7.05 7.17
C GLY A 85 -12.71 -6.46 8.51
N GLU A 86 -12.75 -5.13 8.66
CA GLU A 86 -12.50 -4.48 9.96
C GLU A 86 -13.47 -5.00 11.04
N ARG A 87 -14.77 -5.08 10.75
CA ARG A 87 -15.77 -5.63 11.69
C ARG A 87 -15.52 -7.11 12.00
N GLU A 88 -15.24 -7.91 10.98
CA GLU A 88 -14.98 -9.34 11.14
C GLU A 88 -13.78 -9.60 12.06
N VAL A 89 -12.69 -8.83 11.91
CA VAL A 89 -11.53 -8.92 12.83
C VAL A 89 -11.93 -8.57 14.27
N ARG A 90 -12.73 -7.51 14.48
CA ARG A 90 -13.21 -7.14 15.82
C ARG A 90 -14.03 -8.27 16.45
N GLU A 91 -14.93 -8.88 15.68
CA GLU A 91 -15.77 -9.99 16.14
C GLU A 91 -14.95 -11.24 16.47
N LEU A 92 -13.94 -11.57 15.65
CA LEU A 92 -13.11 -12.77 15.82
C LEU A 92 -12.08 -12.64 16.94
N THR A 93 -11.54 -11.44 17.17
CA THR A 93 -10.37 -11.24 18.04
C THR A 93 -10.67 -10.42 19.29
N GLY A 94 -11.78 -9.67 19.31
CA GLY A 94 -12.07 -8.69 20.36
C GLY A 94 -11.14 -7.46 20.33
N LEU A 95 -10.33 -7.28 19.29
CA LEU A 95 -9.51 -6.08 19.12
C LEU A 95 -10.41 -4.85 18.95
N GLU A 96 -10.36 -3.91 19.89
CA GLU A 96 -10.86 -2.56 19.63
C GLU A 96 -9.77 -1.75 18.93
N GLU A 97 -10.16 -0.86 18.02
CA GLU A 97 -9.20 0.07 17.40
C GLU A 97 -8.48 0.81 18.52
N SER A 98 -7.15 0.70 18.56
CA SER A 98 -6.37 1.61 19.40
C SER A 98 -6.61 3.01 18.86
N GLU A 99 -7.34 3.85 19.58
CA GLU A 99 -7.33 5.29 19.34
C GLU A 99 -5.87 5.76 19.39
N SER A 100 -5.25 5.94 18.22
CA SER A 100 -4.00 6.68 18.14
C SER A 100 -4.36 8.13 18.41
N LYS A 101 -4.18 8.56 19.65
CA LYS A 101 -4.22 9.96 20.07
C LYS A 101 -3.20 10.79 19.29
#